data_AF-A0A8K0SQG9-F1
#
_entry.id   AF-A0A8K0SQG9-F1
#
_cell.length_a   1.000
_cell.length_b   1.000
_cell.length_c   1.000
_cell.angle_alpha   90.00
_cell.angle_beta   90.00
_cell.angle_gamma   90.00
#
_symmetry.space_group_name_H-M   'P 1'
#
loop_
_entity.id
_entity.type
_entity.pdbx_description
1 polymer ?
#
loop_
_entity_poly.entity_id
_entity_poly.type
_entity_poly.pdbx_seq_one_letter_code
_entity_poly.pdbx_strand_id
1 'polypeptide(L)'
;MEFDDLCLAIIRRSLPTVRRLLAAEYTESRNYPGELNPVSLSVGWPEGLTIIVKHGFDVYSALEFACQLDDVQSASILLTSERAIFKDMWTLKATRNNTRIFALVVAELRNCREAVKSLALQNLTMSEQNAVGLTHALQHDDLDLPPELFTVLSKKMRVSEKLDCLRMRSPYCYCYAWSERSPDSAHILYDAGFTNLDTPCMHGKPPLAVCSRQSILDWSSYDDEWRGLCLWILEKGAQDLGPPHPPFMFYVAFWYRRRHVSPYLDTERLRHLKNWFIRDKCNCFCSTYGCIAPFWLWRCCIGGDSYFHMECKSGHLGRYSNLREWIKTSRASKKATEFCYSEIMRLEIFERLGMAHTCCKAHDADESEQQEFREEDRASQRQLQFFCKVYQNLRIRLSDWPIDRFWADWWQAVDLILPPLSPWESCNDFYGRYDPVPVALERDREDFMEKSLSEAGFGGWDFDDVILHQLNRLLQSARAWRGRRRCWQSHRLMAKPTMQLSGCRASREWKQYSCYNIYIPVRTSSEVSSSVGF
;
A
#
# COMPACT_ATOMS: atom_id res chain seq x y z
N MET A 1 46.31 15.99 16.77
CA MET A 1 45.47 16.50 15.67
C MET A 1 45.70 18.00 15.65
N GLU A 2 46.44 18.50 14.67
CA GLU A 2 46.70 19.94 14.58
C GLU A 2 45.49 20.60 13.89
N PHE A 3 44.93 21.62 14.53
CA PHE A 3 43.85 22.42 13.94
C PHE A 3 44.46 23.45 12.99
N ASP A 4 43.86 23.58 11.81
CA ASP A 4 44.20 24.66 10.88
C ASP A 4 43.99 26.03 11.55
N ASP A 5 44.82 27.02 11.21
CA ASP A 5 44.75 28.36 11.79
C ASP A 5 43.38 29.00 11.59
N LEU A 6 42.72 28.69 10.47
CA LEU A 6 41.35 29.14 10.19
C LEU A 6 40.35 28.52 11.18
N CYS A 7 40.45 27.21 11.43
CA CYS A 7 39.60 26.54 12.42
C CYS A 7 39.81 27.12 13.82
N LEU A 8 41.06 27.37 14.23
CA LEU A 8 41.37 28.01 15.52
C LEU A 8 40.80 29.44 15.59
N ALA A 9 40.90 30.21 14.50
CA ALA A 9 40.31 31.55 14.43
C ALA A 9 38.78 31.52 14.57
N ILE A 10 38.13 30.52 13.98
CA ILE A 10 36.67 30.30 14.06
C ILE A 10 36.25 29.88 15.47
N ILE A 11 36.97 28.93 16.08
CA ILE A 11 36.72 28.49 17.46
C ILE A 11 36.84 29.68 18.43
N ARG A 12 37.81 30.57 18.19
CA ARG A 12 38.00 31.81 18.96
C ARG A 12 37.01 32.93 18.60
N ARG A 13 36.14 32.70 17.61
CA ARG A 13 35.19 33.69 17.05
C ARG A 13 35.86 35.02 16.67
N SER A 14 37.08 34.97 16.13
CA SER A 14 37.86 36.17 15.78
C SER A 14 37.60 36.59 14.33
N LEU A 15 36.63 37.49 14.10
CA LEU A 15 36.34 38.03 12.76
C LEU A 15 37.58 38.65 12.06
N PRO A 16 38.43 39.46 12.73
CA PRO A 16 39.60 40.04 12.07
C PRO A 16 40.59 38.97 11.60
N THR A 17 40.81 37.94 12.40
CA THR A 17 41.71 36.83 12.05
C THR A 17 41.14 36.00 10.91
N VAL A 18 39.84 35.66 10.94
CA VAL A 18 39.16 34.94 9.85
C VAL A 18 39.25 35.72 8.54
N ARG A 19 38.93 37.02 8.54
CA ARG A 19 39.05 37.86 7.34
C ARG A 19 40.47 37.90 6.79
N ARG A 20 41.46 38.05 7.68
CA ARG A 20 42.88 38.07 7.28
C ARG A 20 43.30 36.73 6.67
N LEU A 21 42.90 35.60 7.26
CA LEU A 21 43.25 34.27 6.78
C LEU A 21 42.57 33.94 5.44
N LEU A 22 41.30 34.32 5.26
CA LEU A 22 40.59 34.13 4.01
C LEU A 22 41.11 35.04 2.88
N ALA A 23 41.54 36.27 3.22
CA ALA A 23 42.13 37.21 2.26
C ALA A 23 43.53 36.79 1.79
N ALA A 24 44.27 35.98 2.57
CA ALA A 24 45.61 35.52 2.25
C ALA A 24 45.63 34.37 1.20
N GLU A 25 44.66 34.36 0.27
CA GLU A 25 44.46 33.34 -0.77
C GLU A 25 44.29 31.90 -0.23
N TYR A 26 43.26 31.69 0.59
CA TYR A 26 42.75 30.35 0.85
C TYR A 26 42.10 29.81 -0.44
N THR A 27 42.89 29.20 -1.32
CA THR A 27 42.43 28.65 -2.60
C THR A 27 41.57 27.40 -2.39
N GLU A 28 40.47 27.34 -3.15
CA GLU A 28 39.23 26.55 -3.00
C GLU A 28 39.33 25.00 -2.93
N SER A 29 40.46 24.38 -2.57
CA SER A 29 40.59 22.92 -2.70
C SER A 29 41.43 22.23 -1.63
N ARG A 30 41.42 22.69 -0.38
CA ARG A 30 41.77 21.78 0.71
C ARG A 30 40.57 20.90 1.01
N ASN A 31 40.54 19.71 0.42
CA ASN A 31 39.77 18.59 0.96
C ASN A 31 40.30 18.37 2.38
N TYR A 32 39.62 18.93 3.37
CA TYR A 32 39.96 18.70 4.77
C TYR A 32 39.73 17.21 5.05
N PRO A 33 40.77 16.40 5.30
CA PRO A 33 40.62 14.95 5.44
C PRO A 33 39.99 14.54 6.79
N GLY A 34 39.21 15.42 7.43
CA GLY A 34 38.69 15.22 8.79
C GLY A 34 37.28 15.77 8.99
N GLU A 35 36.66 15.37 10.10
CA GLU A 35 35.27 15.68 10.49
C GLU A 35 35.01 17.19 10.72
N LEU A 36 36.05 18.01 10.83
CA LEU A 36 35.94 19.40 11.26
C LEU A 36 36.14 20.37 10.08
N ASN A 37 35.05 20.64 9.36
CA ASN A 37 34.98 21.66 8.32
C ASN A 37 34.83 23.07 8.97
N PRO A 38 35.64 24.08 8.56
CA PRO A 38 35.49 25.48 9.00
C PRO A 38 34.05 26.02 8.98
N VAL A 39 33.25 25.64 7.97
CA VAL A 39 31.83 26.08 7.89
C VAL A 39 31.02 25.52 9.04
N SER A 40 31.16 24.21 9.34
CA SER A 40 30.44 23.55 10.42
C SER A 40 30.81 24.12 11.79
N LEU A 41 32.09 24.45 12.00
CA LEU A 41 32.57 25.12 13.23
C LEU A 41 32.00 26.54 13.42
N SER A 42 31.45 27.12 12.36
CA SER A 42 30.90 28.48 12.37
C SER A 42 29.39 28.52 12.63
N VAL A 43 28.72 27.36 12.70
CA VAL A 43 27.32 27.28 13.11
C VAL A 43 27.17 27.81 14.54
N GLY A 44 26.16 28.64 14.78
CA GLY A 44 25.98 29.39 16.02
C GLY A 44 26.84 30.66 16.13
N TRP A 45 27.50 31.06 15.04
CA TRP A 45 28.24 32.32 14.91
C TRP A 45 27.89 33.05 13.60
N PRO A 46 26.76 33.80 13.55
CA PRO A 46 26.19 34.36 12.34
C PRO A 46 27.16 35.19 11.47
N GLU A 47 27.96 36.05 12.10
CA GLU A 47 28.87 36.96 11.39
C GLU A 47 30.02 36.19 10.74
N GLY A 48 30.59 35.22 11.47
CA GLY A 48 31.67 34.36 10.94
C GLY A 48 31.16 33.46 9.83
N LEU A 49 30.00 32.84 10.04
CA LEU A 49 29.36 31.98 9.06
C LEU A 49 29.04 32.74 7.75
N THR A 50 28.50 33.95 7.85
CA THR A 50 28.22 34.80 6.68
C THR A 50 29.49 35.08 5.87
N ILE A 51 30.62 35.35 6.54
CA ILE A 51 31.90 35.58 5.85
C ILE A 51 32.35 34.32 5.14
N ILE A 52 32.28 33.16 5.81
CA ILE A 52 32.76 31.90 5.26
C ILE A 52 31.90 31.45 4.07
N VAL A 53 30.58 31.54 4.17
CA VAL A 53 29.66 31.24 3.05
C VAL A 53 29.96 32.12 1.84
N LYS A 54 30.25 33.41 2.04
CA LYS A 54 30.62 34.34 0.95
C LYS A 54 31.93 33.98 0.24
N HIS A 55 32.81 33.21 0.89
CA HIS A 55 34.04 32.72 0.27
C HIS A 55 33.83 31.38 -0.46
N GLY A 56 32.59 30.94 -0.66
CA GLY A 56 32.26 29.80 -1.53
C GLY A 56 32.59 28.43 -0.94
N PHE A 57 32.70 28.32 0.38
CA PHE A 57 32.88 27.03 1.05
C PHE A 57 31.64 26.13 0.85
N ASP A 58 31.85 24.81 0.88
CA ASP A 58 30.76 23.84 0.89
C ASP A 58 29.98 23.92 2.20
N VAL A 59 28.68 24.13 2.08
CA VAL A 59 27.74 24.39 3.19
C VAL A 59 26.99 23.14 3.63
N TYR A 60 27.10 22.02 2.92
CA TYR A 60 26.30 20.82 3.15
C TYR A 60 26.44 20.29 4.60
N SER A 61 27.67 20.00 5.04
CA SER A 61 27.92 19.47 6.39
C SER A 61 27.54 20.46 7.50
N ALA A 62 27.62 21.77 7.22
CA ALA A 62 27.21 22.80 8.17
C ALA A 62 25.69 22.91 8.28
N LEU A 63 24.96 22.66 7.19
CA LEU A 63 23.50 22.62 7.22
C LEU A 63 23.00 21.42 8.02
N GLU A 64 23.60 20.25 7.83
CA GLU A 64 23.32 19.07 8.67
C GLU A 64 23.58 19.36 10.16
N PHE A 65 24.70 20.02 10.47
CA PHE A 65 25.03 20.40 11.85
C PHE A 65 24.05 21.46 12.42
N ALA A 66 23.62 22.44 11.62
CA ALA A 66 22.59 23.39 12.01
C ALA A 66 21.25 22.70 12.30
N CYS A 67 20.91 21.63 11.57
CA CYS A 67 19.71 20.83 11.83
C CYS A 67 19.80 20.09 13.17
N GLN A 68 20.95 19.49 13.46
CA GLN A 68 21.21 18.80 14.73
C GLN A 68 21.12 19.75 15.94
N LEU A 69 21.50 21.02 15.75
CA LEU A 69 21.47 22.05 16.80
C LEU A 69 20.16 22.87 16.84
N ASP A 70 19.20 22.62 15.95
CA ASP A 70 18.00 23.47 15.74
C ASP A 70 18.34 24.97 15.55
N ASP A 71 19.46 25.26 14.89
CA ASP A 71 19.91 26.63 14.63
C ASP A 71 19.35 27.15 13.30
N VAL A 72 18.12 27.64 13.37
CA VAL A 72 17.37 28.23 12.24
C VAL A 72 18.12 29.43 11.62
N GLN A 73 18.84 30.23 12.41
CA GLN A 73 19.57 31.39 11.90
C GLN A 73 20.76 30.95 11.05
N SER A 74 21.54 29.99 11.54
CA SER A 74 22.65 29.43 10.77
C SER A 74 22.17 28.76 9.49
N ALA A 75 21.09 27.98 9.54
CA ALA A 75 20.49 27.38 8.35
C ALA A 75 20.08 28.45 7.31
N SER A 76 19.44 29.54 7.75
CA SER A 76 19.08 30.65 6.86
C SER A 76 20.29 31.29 6.19
N ILE A 77 21.42 31.43 6.90
CA ILE A 77 22.67 31.98 6.33
C ILE A 77 23.26 31.02 5.32
N LEU A 78 23.30 29.71 5.63
CA LEU A 78 23.85 28.68 4.74
C LEU A 78 23.09 28.61 3.40
N LEU A 79 21.76 28.78 3.43
CA LEU A 79 20.91 28.83 2.23
C LEU A 79 21.19 30.05 1.32
N THR A 80 21.90 31.06 1.80
CA THR A 80 22.34 32.20 0.95
C THR A 80 23.54 31.88 0.07
N SER A 81 24.14 30.69 0.19
CA SER A 81 25.30 30.28 -0.60
C SER A 81 25.01 30.30 -2.11
N GLU A 82 26.01 30.69 -2.91
CA GLU A 82 25.98 30.61 -4.38
C GLU A 82 26.33 29.20 -4.90
N ARG A 83 26.68 28.27 -4.01
CA ARG A 83 26.92 26.86 -4.35
C ARG A 83 25.60 26.12 -4.51
N ALA A 84 25.63 25.03 -5.27
CA ALA A 84 24.48 24.16 -5.43
C ALA A 84 24.24 23.31 -4.17
N ILE A 85 23.27 23.71 -3.36
CA ILE A 85 22.87 22.98 -2.14
C ILE A 85 21.92 21.80 -2.50
N PHE A 86 21.27 21.84 -3.65
CA PHE A 86 20.27 20.85 -4.09
C PHE A 86 20.78 19.89 -5.19
N LYS A 87 22.10 19.79 -5.35
CA LYS A 87 22.75 18.91 -6.34
C LYS A 87 22.52 17.44 -6.04
N ASP A 88 22.61 17.12 -4.75
CA ASP A 88 22.19 15.86 -4.23
C ASP A 88 20.93 16.07 -3.41
N MET A 89 20.39 14.94 -3.02
CA MET A 89 19.16 14.91 -2.31
C MET A 89 19.34 14.84 -0.78
N TRP A 90 20.58 14.84 -0.31
CA TRP A 90 20.89 14.68 1.09
C TRP A 90 20.45 15.91 1.91
N THR A 91 20.38 17.09 1.29
CA THR A 91 19.92 18.34 1.93
C THR A 91 18.51 18.23 2.51
N LEU A 92 17.54 17.69 1.75
CA LEU A 92 16.18 17.47 2.27
C LEU A 92 16.17 16.40 3.36
N LYS A 93 17.03 15.37 3.22
CA LYS A 93 17.17 14.32 4.22
C LYS A 93 17.69 14.85 5.56
N ALA A 94 18.72 15.68 5.54
CA ALA A 94 19.35 16.22 6.75
C ALA A 94 18.39 17.13 7.55
N THR A 95 17.44 17.78 6.85
CA THR A 95 16.59 18.84 7.42
C THR A 95 15.22 18.34 7.87
N ARG A 96 14.81 17.13 7.47
CA ARG A 96 13.44 16.59 7.68
C ARG A 96 12.97 16.50 9.14
N ASN A 97 13.89 16.29 10.08
CA ASN A 97 13.57 16.15 11.51
C ASN A 97 13.40 17.51 12.20
N ASN A 98 13.61 18.61 11.46
CA ASN A 98 13.46 19.97 11.94
C ASN A 98 12.49 20.73 11.03
N THR A 99 11.21 20.75 11.41
CA THR A 99 10.12 21.34 10.61
C THR A 99 10.40 22.79 10.19
N ARG A 100 11.04 23.59 11.05
CA ARG A 100 11.35 25.02 10.78
C ARG A 100 12.45 25.16 9.74
N ILE A 101 13.55 24.43 9.91
CA ILE A 101 14.66 24.44 8.96
C ILE A 101 14.23 23.81 7.63
N PHE A 102 13.46 22.71 7.67
CA PHE A 102 12.89 22.08 6.48
C PHE A 102 12.04 23.08 5.68
N ALA A 103 11.18 23.87 6.33
CA ALA A 103 10.39 24.90 5.66
C ALA A 103 11.26 25.97 4.96
N LEU A 104 12.37 26.40 5.58
CA LEU A 104 13.32 27.33 4.94
C LEU A 104 13.97 26.71 3.71
N VAL A 105 14.39 25.45 3.82
CA VAL A 105 15.04 24.70 2.72
C VAL A 105 14.08 24.50 1.56
N VAL A 106 12.82 24.18 1.84
CA VAL A 106 11.76 24.04 0.84
C VAL A 106 11.44 25.38 0.16
N ALA A 107 11.37 26.48 0.93
CA ALA A 107 11.18 27.81 0.38
C ALA A 107 12.34 28.20 -0.56
N GLU A 108 13.58 27.88 -0.19
CA GLU A 108 14.73 28.15 -1.05
C GLU A 108 14.74 27.27 -2.30
N LEU A 109 14.36 25.99 -2.19
CA LEU A 109 14.20 25.11 -3.36
C LEU A 109 13.17 25.66 -4.35
N ARG A 110 12.03 26.17 -3.84
CA ARG A 110 11.02 26.83 -4.65
C ARG A 110 11.61 28.05 -5.38
N ASN A 111 12.31 28.93 -4.64
CA ASN A 111 12.93 30.13 -5.22
C ASN A 111 13.91 29.77 -6.34
N CYS A 112 14.75 28.75 -6.13
CA CYS A 112 15.69 28.27 -7.15
C CYS A 112 14.96 27.76 -8.41
N ARG A 113 13.89 26.97 -8.25
CA ARG A 113 13.10 26.45 -9.38
C ARG A 113 12.40 27.59 -10.14
N GLU A 114 11.82 28.56 -9.45
CA GLU A 114 11.21 29.75 -10.09
C GLU A 114 12.23 30.61 -10.85
N ALA A 115 13.44 30.76 -10.30
CA ALA A 115 14.53 31.45 -10.99
C ALA A 115 14.95 30.70 -12.26
N VAL A 116 15.06 29.37 -12.22
CA VAL A 116 15.36 28.55 -13.41
C VAL A 116 14.24 28.65 -14.45
N LYS A 117 12.97 28.55 -14.03
CA LYS A 117 11.79 28.73 -14.89
C LYS A 117 11.82 30.09 -15.59
N SER A 118 12.10 31.16 -14.84
CA SER A 118 12.20 32.53 -15.36
C SER A 118 13.33 32.68 -16.37
N LEU A 119 14.53 32.15 -16.07
CA LEU A 119 15.66 32.16 -17.01
C LEU A 119 15.34 31.38 -18.29
N ALA A 120 14.66 30.24 -18.17
CA ALA A 120 14.23 29.43 -19.31
C ALA A 120 13.27 30.18 -20.22
N LEU A 121 12.26 30.82 -19.65
CA LEU A 121 11.28 31.61 -20.40
C LEU A 121 11.91 32.78 -21.15
N GLN A 122 12.95 33.40 -20.57
CA GLN A 122 13.62 34.55 -21.17
C GLN A 122 14.64 34.18 -22.25
N ASN A 123 15.31 33.02 -22.14
CA ASN A 123 16.49 32.70 -22.95
C ASN A 123 16.31 31.51 -23.90
N LEU A 124 15.25 30.70 -23.76
CA LEU A 124 14.96 29.59 -24.65
C LEU A 124 13.90 29.97 -25.68
N THR A 125 14.09 29.57 -26.92
CA THR A 125 13.06 29.68 -27.96
C THR A 125 11.90 28.72 -27.67
N MET A 126 10.71 29.00 -28.20
CA MET A 126 9.54 28.11 -28.02
C MET A 126 9.82 26.66 -28.45
N SER A 127 10.60 26.46 -29.52
CA SER A 127 11.02 25.13 -29.98
C SER A 127 11.85 24.40 -28.91
N GLU A 128 12.78 25.10 -28.28
CA GLU A 128 13.62 24.54 -27.21
C GLU A 128 12.84 24.31 -25.93
N GLN A 129 11.94 25.22 -25.56
CA GLN A 129 11.01 25.05 -24.44
C GLN A 129 10.14 23.80 -24.63
N ASN A 130 9.64 23.56 -25.84
CA ASN A 130 8.92 22.33 -26.19
C ASN A 130 9.83 21.10 -26.14
N ALA A 131 11.06 21.20 -26.68
CA ALA A 131 12.00 20.07 -26.74
C ALA A 131 12.43 19.58 -25.34
N VAL A 132 12.53 20.47 -24.36
CA VAL A 132 12.82 20.09 -22.96
C VAL A 132 11.57 19.77 -22.16
N GLY A 133 10.36 19.99 -22.69
CA GLY A 133 9.09 19.74 -21.99
C GLY A 133 8.64 20.86 -21.04
N LEU A 134 9.23 22.06 -21.12
CA LEU A 134 8.85 23.20 -20.26
C LEU A 134 7.42 23.66 -20.49
N THR A 135 6.95 23.64 -21.74
CA THR A 135 5.58 24.08 -22.10
C THR A 135 4.51 23.27 -21.39
N HIS A 136 4.75 21.97 -21.17
CA HIS A 136 3.85 21.11 -20.39
C HIS A 136 3.86 21.51 -18.91
N ALA A 137 5.03 21.74 -18.31
CA ALA A 137 5.14 22.18 -16.91
C ALA A 137 4.43 23.53 -16.66
N LEU A 138 4.51 24.46 -17.62
CA LEU A 138 3.84 25.77 -17.53
C LEU A 138 2.31 25.68 -17.53
N GLN A 139 1.73 24.69 -18.22
CA GLN A 139 0.27 24.52 -18.27
C GLN A 139 -0.34 24.15 -16.91
N HIS A 140 0.46 23.54 -16.05
CA HIS A 140 0.04 23.07 -14.73
C HIS A 140 0.54 23.95 -13.58
N ASP A 141 1.17 25.09 -13.90
CA ASP A 141 1.93 25.92 -12.95
C ASP A 141 2.86 25.09 -12.05
N ASP A 142 3.49 24.08 -12.65
CA ASP A 142 4.22 23.07 -11.92
C ASP A 142 5.67 23.54 -11.63
N LEU A 143 6.12 23.28 -10.42
CA LEU A 143 7.52 23.46 -10.01
C LEU A 143 8.38 22.27 -10.41
N ASP A 144 7.80 21.16 -10.89
CA ASP A 144 8.51 19.98 -11.34
C ASP A 144 9.07 20.17 -12.76
N LEU A 145 10.12 20.99 -12.82
CA LEU A 145 10.84 21.29 -14.04
C LEU A 145 11.64 20.06 -14.54
N PRO A 146 11.77 19.89 -15.88
CA PRO A 146 12.58 18.83 -16.48
C PRO A 146 14.05 18.90 -16.04
N PRO A 147 14.70 17.79 -15.64
CA PRO A 147 16.09 17.82 -15.14
C PRO A 147 17.11 18.28 -16.20
N GLU A 148 16.81 18.08 -17.49
CA GLU A 148 17.68 18.49 -18.60
C GLU A 148 17.70 20.02 -18.79
N LEU A 149 16.73 20.75 -18.23
CA LEU A 149 16.56 22.19 -18.43
C LEU A 149 17.78 23.00 -17.98
N PHE A 150 18.33 22.68 -16.81
CA PHE A 150 19.53 23.36 -16.30
C PHE A 150 20.74 23.15 -17.22
N THR A 151 20.89 21.94 -17.77
CA THR A 151 21.98 21.61 -18.71
C THR A 151 21.84 22.38 -20.01
N VAL A 152 20.62 22.51 -20.54
CA VAL A 152 20.33 23.29 -21.76
C VAL A 152 20.61 24.77 -21.54
N LEU A 153 20.20 25.33 -20.41
CA LEU A 153 20.50 26.72 -20.04
C LEU A 153 22.00 26.96 -19.90
N SER A 154 22.70 26.09 -19.19
CA SER A 154 24.16 26.22 -18.96
C SER A 154 24.99 26.15 -20.24
N LYS A 155 24.48 25.52 -21.30
CA LYS A 155 25.12 25.52 -22.64
C LYS A 155 24.96 26.85 -23.38
N LYS A 156 23.94 27.65 -23.05
CA LYS A 156 23.61 28.91 -23.73
C LYS A 156 24.09 30.13 -22.98
N MET A 157 24.15 30.06 -21.66
CA MET A 157 24.49 31.18 -20.82
C MET A 157 25.18 30.74 -19.55
N ARG A 158 25.84 31.68 -18.88
CA ARG A 158 26.39 31.45 -17.55
C ARG A 158 25.24 31.44 -16.52
N VAL A 159 24.92 30.26 -16.01
CA VAL A 159 23.93 30.07 -14.95
C VAL A 159 24.65 29.93 -13.60
N SER A 160 24.12 30.52 -12.53
CA SER A 160 24.67 30.32 -11.18
C SER A 160 24.59 28.85 -10.78
N GLU A 161 25.65 28.34 -10.15
CA GLU A 161 25.71 26.97 -9.65
C GLU A 161 24.59 26.70 -8.65
N LYS A 162 24.21 27.70 -7.85
CA LYS A 162 23.07 27.66 -6.91
C LYS A 162 21.77 27.12 -7.53
N LEU A 163 21.58 27.36 -8.82
CA LEU A 163 20.37 26.99 -9.55
C LEU A 163 20.37 25.53 -10.04
N ASP A 164 21.45 24.76 -9.85
CA ASP A 164 21.51 23.32 -10.12
C ASP A 164 20.71 22.52 -9.06
N CYS A 165 19.38 22.63 -9.15
CA CYS A 165 18.41 22.06 -8.21
C CYS A 165 17.44 21.06 -8.86
N LEU A 166 17.56 20.83 -10.17
CA LEU A 166 16.59 20.03 -10.95
C LEU A 166 16.93 18.54 -11.01
N ARG A 167 18.10 18.13 -10.50
CA ARG A 167 18.45 16.70 -10.39
C ARG A 167 17.45 15.93 -9.53
N MET A 168 16.86 16.60 -8.56
CA MET A 168 15.75 16.08 -7.78
C MET A 168 14.44 16.40 -8.50
N ARG A 169 13.86 15.39 -9.19
CA ARG A 169 12.55 15.51 -9.88
C ARG A 169 11.43 15.83 -8.89
N SER A 170 11.06 14.85 -8.05
CA SER A 170 10.07 15.04 -6.99
C SER A 170 10.77 15.24 -5.63
N PRO A 171 10.56 16.37 -4.94
CA PRO A 171 11.14 16.59 -3.60
C PRO A 171 10.53 15.67 -2.55
N TYR A 172 9.35 15.12 -2.82
CA TYR A 172 8.66 14.21 -1.92
C TYR A 172 9.35 12.86 -1.72
N CYS A 173 10.30 12.47 -2.59
CA CYS A 173 11.04 11.21 -2.44
C CYS A 173 11.62 11.01 -1.02
N TYR A 174 11.94 12.08 -0.29
CA TYR A 174 12.52 12.04 1.05
C TYR A 174 11.54 11.93 2.19
N CYS A 175 10.31 12.40 1.97
CA CYS A 175 9.24 12.15 2.92
C CYS A 175 8.99 10.64 3.07
N TYR A 176 9.47 9.82 2.12
CA TYR A 176 9.05 8.43 2.00
C TYR A 176 10.17 7.37 1.98
N ALA A 177 11.40 7.72 1.61
CA ALA A 177 12.41 6.70 1.29
C ALA A 177 13.09 6.02 2.51
N TRP A 178 12.83 6.44 3.75
CA TRP A 178 13.60 5.99 4.93
C TRP A 178 12.74 5.94 6.20
N SER A 179 13.19 5.18 7.21
CA SER A 179 12.50 4.84 8.48
C SER A 179 12.05 6.00 9.38
N GLU A 180 12.27 7.25 8.97
CA GLU A 180 11.93 8.44 9.74
C GLU A 180 10.85 9.23 9.01
N ARG A 181 9.75 9.41 9.72
CA ARG A 181 8.41 9.65 9.19
C ARG A 181 7.99 11.08 9.52
N SER A 182 7.56 11.84 8.53
CA SER A 182 7.05 13.19 8.78
C SER A 182 6.00 13.56 7.74
N PRO A 183 4.70 13.31 8.04
CA PRO A 183 3.61 13.90 7.27
C PRO A 183 3.75 15.42 7.12
N ASP A 184 4.29 16.09 8.14
CA ASP A 184 4.54 17.53 8.15
C ASP A 184 5.45 17.98 7.00
N SER A 185 6.48 17.20 6.66
CA SER A 185 7.34 17.48 5.52
C SER A 185 6.58 17.46 4.19
N ALA A 186 5.64 16.53 4.01
CA ALA A 186 4.81 16.47 2.81
C ALA A 186 3.84 17.67 2.76
N HIS A 187 3.26 18.07 3.89
CA HIS A 187 2.46 19.28 4.00
C HIS A 187 3.24 20.54 3.62
N ILE A 188 4.46 20.71 4.15
CA ILE A 188 5.32 21.87 3.85
C ILE A 188 5.65 21.95 2.36
N LEU A 189 5.97 20.82 1.72
CA LEU A 189 6.20 20.78 0.28
C LEU A 189 4.95 21.20 -0.50
N TYR A 190 3.79 20.66 -0.12
CA TYR A 190 2.53 20.99 -0.80
C TYR A 190 2.20 22.48 -0.67
N ASP A 191 2.29 23.03 0.53
CA ASP A 191 2.01 24.44 0.82
C ASP A 191 3.02 25.39 0.14
N ALA A 192 4.23 24.90 -0.13
CA ALA A 192 5.23 25.63 -0.92
C ALA A 192 4.97 25.60 -2.43
N GLY A 193 3.92 24.92 -2.91
CA GLY A 193 3.53 24.87 -4.32
C GLY A 193 3.98 23.63 -5.07
N PHE A 194 4.59 22.64 -4.39
CA PHE A 194 4.90 21.34 -5.01
C PHE A 194 3.64 20.48 -5.07
N THR A 195 2.64 20.87 -5.86
CA THR A 195 1.31 20.24 -5.83
C THR A 195 1.19 18.99 -6.70
N ASN A 196 2.16 18.73 -7.60
CA ASN A 196 2.15 17.54 -8.43
C ASN A 196 2.68 16.31 -7.66
N LEU A 197 1.74 15.52 -7.13
CA LEU A 197 2.03 14.31 -6.36
C LEU A 197 2.23 13.06 -7.23
N ASP A 198 2.11 13.18 -8.55
CA ASP A 198 2.32 12.09 -9.51
C ASP A 198 3.72 12.14 -10.12
N THR A 199 4.49 13.21 -9.88
CA THR A 199 5.86 13.32 -10.38
C THR A 199 6.72 12.17 -9.85
N PRO A 200 7.30 11.34 -10.72
CA PRO A 200 8.13 10.25 -10.30
C PRO A 200 9.42 10.77 -9.65
N CYS A 201 9.84 10.11 -8.58
CA CYS A 201 11.13 10.36 -7.96
C CYS A 201 12.29 9.87 -8.83
N MET A 202 13.53 9.98 -8.34
CA MET A 202 14.73 9.49 -9.03
C MET A 202 14.67 7.97 -9.36
N HIS A 203 13.83 7.20 -8.65
CA HIS A 203 13.63 5.76 -8.90
C HIS A 203 12.50 5.48 -9.91
N GLY A 204 11.96 6.51 -10.57
CA GLY A 204 10.85 6.37 -11.52
C GLY A 204 9.49 6.05 -10.86
N LYS A 205 9.34 6.32 -9.56
CA LYS A 205 8.12 5.99 -8.81
C LYS A 205 7.45 7.24 -8.23
N PRO A 206 6.13 7.41 -8.36
CA PRO A 206 5.44 8.52 -7.73
C PRO A 206 5.46 8.36 -6.19
N PRO A 207 5.33 9.47 -5.44
CA PRO A 207 5.07 9.50 -4.00
C PRO A 207 4.23 8.34 -3.47
N LEU A 208 3.01 8.18 -3.99
CA LEU A 208 2.06 7.18 -3.53
C LEU A 208 2.61 5.75 -3.66
N ALA A 209 3.35 5.45 -4.72
CA ALA A 209 3.92 4.12 -4.95
C ALA A 209 5.05 3.79 -3.96
N VAL A 210 5.88 4.80 -3.65
CA VAL A 210 6.95 4.66 -2.65
C VAL A 210 6.34 4.42 -1.27
N CYS A 211 5.36 5.24 -0.88
CA CYS A 211 4.68 5.11 0.40
C CYS A 211 4.00 3.74 0.56
N SER A 212 3.25 3.33 -0.45
CA SER A 212 2.47 2.10 -0.43
C SER A 212 3.37 0.87 -0.32
N ARG A 213 4.50 0.84 -1.04
CA ARG A 213 5.46 -0.27 -0.94
C ARG A 213 6.13 -0.31 0.44
N GLN A 214 6.58 0.83 0.96
CA GLN A 214 7.24 0.86 2.27
C GLN A 214 6.30 0.41 3.39
N SER A 215 5.00 0.73 3.30
CA SER A 215 3.98 0.27 4.25
C SER A 215 3.77 -1.25 4.29
N ILE A 216 4.17 -1.98 3.23
CA ILE A 216 4.14 -3.45 3.22
C ILE A 216 5.36 -4.02 3.96
N LEU A 217 6.52 -3.39 3.75
CA LEU A 217 7.82 -3.86 4.21
C LEU A 217 8.12 -3.49 5.67
N ASP A 218 7.66 -2.32 6.14
CA ASP A 218 7.95 -1.81 7.49
C ASP A 218 6.78 -2.13 8.44
N TRP A 219 7.00 -3.10 9.32
CA TRP A 219 6.01 -3.70 10.22
C TRP A 219 5.87 -3.00 11.57
N SER A 220 6.68 -1.97 11.81
CA SER A 220 6.77 -1.34 13.11
C SER A 220 5.50 -0.53 13.46
N SER A 221 5.35 -0.15 14.73
CA SER A 221 4.19 0.50 15.37
C SER A 221 3.66 1.80 14.72
N TYR A 222 4.16 2.18 13.56
CA TYR A 222 4.01 3.48 12.93
C TYR A 222 3.19 3.44 11.64
N ASP A 223 2.41 2.38 11.47
CA ASP A 223 1.45 2.19 10.37
C ASP A 223 0.53 3.39 10.15
N ASP A 224 0.10 4.08 11.21
CA ASP A 224 -0.98 5.06 11.11
C ASP A 224 -0.55 6.37 10.45
N GLU A 225 0.72 6.78 10.62
CA GLU A 225 1.27 7.94 9.93
C GLU A 225 1.40 7.69 8.43
N TRP A 226 1.88 6.50 8.04
CA TRP A 226 2.00 6.11 6.62
C TRP A 226 0.64 6.03 5.94
N ARG A 227 -0.33 5.41 6.61
CA ARG A 227 -1.72 5.37 6.12
C ARG A 227 -2.28 6.78 5.97
N GLY A 228 -2.10 7.61 7.00
CA GLY A 228 -2.51 9.01 6.99
C GLY A 228 -1.91 9.78 5.81
N LEU A 229 -0.62 9.59 5.56
CA LEU A 229 0.11 10.22 4.46
C LEU A 229 -0.36 9.74 3.09
N CYS A 230 -0.51 8.44 2.87
CA CYS A 230 -1.05 7.92 1.61
C CYS A 230 -2.47 8.42 1.33
N LEU A 231 -3.34 8.44 2.34
CA LEU A 231 -4.70 8.97 2.22
C LEU A 231 -4.68 10.47 1.92
N TRP A 232 -3.79 11.22 2.57
CA TRP A 232 -3.59 12.64 2.30
C TRP A 232 -3.11 12.87 0.85
N ILE A 233 -2.15 12.08 0.34
CA ILE A 233 -1.67 12.17 -1.04
C ILE A 233 -2.83 12.03 -2.04
N LEU A 234 -3.71 11.06 -1.80
CA LEU A 234 -4.91 10.84 -2.62
C LEU A 234 -5.94 11.95 -2.48
N GLU A 235 -6.15 12.45 -1.26
CA GLU A 235 -7.04 13.59 -0.98
C GLU A 235 -6.59 14.85 -1.76
N LYS A 236 -5.28 15.03 -1.89
CA LYS A 236 -4.65 16.11 -2.67
C LYS A 236 -4.67 15.91 -4.18
N GLY A 237 -5.29 14.84 -4.67
CA GLY A 237 -5.57 14.62 -6.09
C GLY A 237 -4.52 13.81 -6.84
N ALA A 238 -3.60 13.13 -6.14
CA ALA A 238 -2.73 12.16 -6.78
C ALA A 238 -3.53 11.09 -7.53
N GLN A 239 -3.00 10.64 -8.66
CA GLN A 239 -3.58 9.54 -9.41
C GLN A 239 -3.44 8.23 -8.64
N ASP A 240 -4.42 7.35 -8.86
CA ASP A 240 -4.31 5.98 -8.38
C ASP A 240 -3.14 5.27 -9.06
N LEU A 241 -2.56 4.29 -8.36
CA LEU A 241 -1.43 3.54 -8.86
C LEU A 241 -1.82 2.68 -10.08
N GLY A 242 -0.92 2.65 -11.06
CA GLY A 242 -1.03 1.81 -12.25
C GLY A 242 0.18 0.88 -12.39
N PRO A 243 0.16 -0.01 -13.41
CA PRO A 243 1.27 -0.92 -13.68
C PRO A 243 2.63 -0.19 -13.72
N PRO A 244 3.68 -0.75 -13.10
CA PRO A 244 3.77 -2.12 -12.55
C PRO A 244 3.19 -2.27 -11.14
N HIS A 245 2.65 -1.21 -10.54
CA HIS A 245 2.06 -1.25 -9.20
C HIS A 245 0.57 -1.65 -9.27
N PRO A 246 0.07 -2.44 -8.31
CA PRO A 246 -1.37 -2.65 -8.18
C PRO A 246 -2.03 -1.32 -7.78
N PRO A 247 -3.32 -1.12 -8.11
CA PRO A 247 -4.09 0.02 -7.63
C PRO A 247 -4.00 0.19 -6.10
N PHE A 248 -4.04 1.42 -5.62
CA PHE A 248 -3.85 1.75 -4.21
C PHE A 248 -4.82 1.01 -3.29
N MET A 249 -6.05 0.74 -3.76
CA MET A 249 -7.06 -0.03 -3.01
C MET A 249 -6.56 -1.39 -2.53
N PHE A 250 -5.62 -2.02 -3.25
CA PHE A 250 -5.02 -3.27 -2.81
C PHE A 250 -4.24 -3.08 -1.50
N TYR A 251 -3.44 -2.01 -1.39
CA TYR A 251 -2.73 -1.67 -0.16
C TYR A 251 -3.70 -1.35 0.98
N VAL A 252 -4.81 -0.66 0.69
CA VAL A 252 -5.88 -0.42 1.68
C VAL A 252 -6.47 -1.72 2.19
N ALA A 253 -6.75 -2.68 1.29
CA ALA A 253 -7.22 -4.01 1.68
C ALA A 253 -6.19 -4.73 2.56
N PHE A 254 -4.91 -4.69 2.21
CA PHE A 254 -3.87 -5.28 3.04
C PHE A 254 -3.77 -4.64 4.43
N TRP A 255 -3.86 -3.31 4.53
CA TRP A 255 -3.93 -2.63 5.83
C TRP A 255 -5.14 -3.05 6.65
N TYR A 256 -6.30 -3.16 5.98
CA TYR A 256 -7.56 -3.60 6.58
C TYR A 256 -7.47 -5.00 7.18
N ARG A 257 -6.70 -5.89 6.53
CA ARG A 257 -6.50 -7.27 7.01
C ARG A 257 -5.60 -7.34 8.25
N ARG A 258 -4.51 -6.56 8.26
CA ARG A 258 -3.40 -6.72 9.23
C ARG A 258 -3.70 -6.26 10.64
N ARG A 259 -4.64 -5.34 10.81
CA ARG A 259 -5.11 -4.96 12.14
C ARG A 259 -6.62 -5.15 12.15
N HIS A 260 -7.19 -5.35 13.33
CA HIS A 260 -8.51 -4.78 13.62
C HIS A 260 -8.34 -3.28 13.43
N VAL A 261 -8.35 -2.81 12.17
CA VAL A 261 -8.06 -1.41 11.92
C VAL A 261 -9.02 -0.67 12.77
N SER A 262 -8.45 0.20 13.58
CA SER A 262 -9.22 1.02 14.48
C SER A 262 -10.42 1.56 13.71
N PRO A 263 -11.61 1.70 14.31
CA PRO A 263 -12.73 2.42 13.70
C PRO A 263 -12.36 3.80 13.11
N TYR A 264 -11.13 4.28 13.32
CA TYR A 264 -10.47 5.43 12.71
C TYR A 264 -9.81 5.23 11.31
N LEU A 265 -9.91 4.09 10.62
CA LEU A 265 -9.84 4.17 9.14
C LEU A 265 -11.08 4.95 8.74
N ASP A 266 -10.92 6.26 8.75
CA ASP A 266 -12.00 7.20 8.67
C ASP A 266 -12.77 6.88 7.39
N THR A 267 -13.94 6.26 7.56
CA THR A 267 -14.76 5.85 6.44
C THR A 267 -15.07 7.04 5.54
N GLU A 268 -14.97 8.28 6.07
CA GLU A 268 -15.01 9.54 5.33
C GLU A 268 -13.81 9.72 4.39
N ARG A 269 -12.58 9.54 4.88
CA ARG A 269 -11.36 9.61 4.05
C ARG A 269 -11.36 8.56 2.94
N LEU A 270 -11.88 7.37 3.21
CA LEU A 270 -12.02 6.33 2.18
C LEU A 270 -13.16 6.61 1.18
N ARG A 271 -14.07 7.58 1.42
CA ARG A 271 -15.11 7.94 0.43
C ARG A 271 -14.52 8.58 -0.82
N HIS A 272 -13.34 9.19 -0.71
CA HIS A 272 -12.64 9.76 -1.87
C HIS A 272 -12.19 8.68 -2.86
N LEU A 273 -12.04 7.44 -2.40
CA LEU A 273 -11.79 6.28 -3.24
C LEU A 273 -13.09 5.84 -3.90
N LYS A 274 -13.36 6.39 -5.09
CA LYS A 274 -14.61 6.16 -5.83
C LYS A 274 -14.81 4.71 -6.26
N ASN A 275 -13.75 3.90 -6.32
CA ASN A 275 -13.76 2.54 -6.89
C ASN A 275 -13.20 1.48 -5.93
N TRP A 276 -13.99 1.08 -4.93
CA TRP A 276 -13.63 0.02 -3.96
C TRP A 276 -13.40 -1.37 -4.59
N PHE A 277 -13.87 -1.56 -5.82
CA PHE A 277 -13.74 -2.80 -6.60
C PHE A 277 -12.94 -2.56 -7.88
N ILE A 278 -11.95 -1.65 -7.82
CA ILE A 278 -10.98 -1.50 -8.88
C ILE A 278 -10.31 -2.83 -9.17
N ARG A 279 -10.09 -3.07 -10.46
CA ARG A 279 -9.45 -4.28 -10.98
C ARG A 279 -8.05 -3.93 -11.45
N ASP A 280 -7.11 -4.81 -11.20
CA ASP A 280 -5.82 -4.72 -11.89
C ASP A 280 -5.94 -5.25 -13.34
N LYS A 281 -4.81 -5.37 -14.03
CA LYS A 281 -4.75 -5.90 -15.40
C LYS A 281 -4.47 -7.41 -15.46
N CYS A 282 -4.69 -8.14 -14.37
CA CYS A 282 -4.48 -9.58 -14.33
C CYS A 282 -5.37 -10.33 -15.35
N ASN A 283 -4.79 -11.30 -16.05
CA ASN A 283 -5.47 -12.19 -17.00
C ASN A 283 -5.54 -13.65 -16.52
N CYS A 284 -5.12 -13.92 -15.29
CA CYS A 284 -5.14 -15.27 -14.70
C CYS A 284 -6.58 -15.75 -14.48
N PHE A 285 -6.79 -17.07 -14.52
CA PHE A 285 -8.11 -17.65 -14.27
C PHE A 285 -8.65 -17.41 -12.86
N CYS A 286 -7.83 -16.96 -11.89
CA CYS A 286 -8.27 -16.62 -10.54
C CYS A 286 -9.30 -15.47 -10.48
N SER A 287 -9.42 -14.67 -11.54
CA SER A 287 -10.42 -13.60 -11.66
C SER A 287 -11.10 -13.65 -13.03
N THR A 288 -12.30 -13.10 -13.13
CA THR A 288 -12.99 -12.95 -14.42
C THR A 288 -12.40 -11.82 -15.29
N TYR A 289 -11.87 -10.75 -14.68
CA TYR A 289 -11.48 -9.52 -15.39
C TYR A 289 -10.38 -8.71 -14.67
N GLY A 290 -9.42 -9.38 -14.05
CA GLY A 290 -8.42 -8.74 -13.19
C GLY A 290 -8.75 -8.87 -11.72
N CYS A 291 -7.73 -9.08 -10.89
CA CYS A 291 -7.88 -9.25 -9.46
C CYS A 291 -8.53 -8.01 -8.85
N ILE A 292 -9.22 -8.18 -7.74
CA ILE A 292 -9.83 -7.09 -6.97
C ILE A 292 -9.10 -6.91 -5.64
N ALA A 293 -9.12 -5.70 -5.08
CA ALA A 293 -8.49 -5.42 -3.78
C ALA A 293 -8.85 -6.42 -2.65
N PRO A 294 -10.12 -6.90 -2.52
CA PRO A 294 -10.46 -7.95 -1.56
C PRO A 294 -9.66 -9.25 -1.66
N PHE A 295 -8.99 -9.54 -2.77
CA PHE A 295 -8.07 -10.68 -2.86
C PHE A 295 -6.93 -10.53 -1.85
N TRP A 296 -6.50 -9.30 -1.54
CA TRP A 296 -5.48 -9.03 -0.54
C TRP A 296 -6.00 -9.12 0.90
N LEU A 297 -7.32 -9.03 1.11
CA LEU A 297 -7.94 -9.43 2.40
C LEU A 297 -7.95 -10.94 2.56
N TRP A 298 -8.10 -11.64 1.44
CA TRP A 298 -8.27 -13.07 1.42
C TRP A 298 -6.93 -13.79 1.55
N ARG A 299 -5.88 -13.44 0.81
CA ARG A 299 -4.60 -14.19 0.81
C ARG A 299 -3.71 -13.85 2.01
N CYS A 300 -2.84 -14.78 2.46
CA CYS A 300 -1.99 -14.55 3.64
C CYS A 300 -0.69 -13.77 3.37
N CYS A 301 0.02 -14.10 2.30
CA CYS A 301 1.31 -13.51 1.98
C CYS A 301 1.18 -12.72 0.68
N ILE A 302 1.44 -11.42 0.75
CA ILE A 302 1.35 -10.52 -0.39
C ILE A 302 2.71 -9.88 -0.55
N GLY A 303 3.34 -10.11 -1.70
CA GLY A 303 4.58 -9.43 -2.06
C GLY A 303 5.86 -10.14 -1.68
N GLY A 304 5.84 -11.44 -1.36
CA GLY A 304 7.09 -12.20 -1.35
C GLY A 304 8.03 -11.92 -0.17
N ASP A 305 7.55 -11.51 1.02
CA ASP A 305 8.29 -11.62 2.29
C ASP A 305 7.83 -12.78 3.21
N SER A 306 8.68 -13.80 3.36
CA SER A 306 8.39 -15.05 4.09
C SER A 306 8.49 -14.92 5.61
N TYR A 307 8.92 -13.77 6.12
CA TYR A 307 9.15 -13.51 7.55
C TYR A 307 7.88 -13.59 8.43
N PHE A 308 6.73 -13.89 7.83
CA PHE A 308 5.43 -13.44 8.31
C PHE A 308 4.37 -14.55 8.42
N HIS A 309 4.78 -15.81 8.29
CA HIS A 309 3.87 -16.95 8.38
C HIS A 309 3.27 -17.19 9.78
N MET A 310 3.88 -16.64 10.84
CA MET A 310 3.40 -16.87 12.22
C MET A 310 1.95 -16.40 12.44
N GLU A 311 1.50 -15.37 11.72
CA GLU A 311 0.14 -14.85 11.83
C GLU A 311 -0.86 -15.52 10.87
N CYS A 312 -0.40 -16.37 9.94
CA CYS A 312 -1.26 -16.87 8.88
C CYS A 312 -2.44 -17.69 9.40
N LYS A 313 -2.24 -18.51 10.44
CA LYS A 313 -3.33 -19.26 11.06
C LYS A 313 -4.45 -18.35 11.57
N SER A 314 -4.10 -17.24 12.21
CA SER A 314 -5.08 -16.26 12.71
C SER A 314 -5.77 -15.51 11.56
N GLY A 315 -5.00 -15.11 10.54
CA GLY A 315 -5.50 -14.45 9.36
C GLY A 315 -6.52 -15.30 8.62
N HIS A 316 -6.25 -16.61 8.45
CA HIS A 316 -7.15 -17.59 7.85
C HIS A 316 -8.52 -17.66 8.51
N LEU A 317 -8.55 -17.73 9.85
CA LEU A 317 -9.80 -17.77 10.60
C LEU A 317 -10.60 -16.46 10.48
N GLY A 318 -9.93 -15.33 10.23
CA GLY A 318 -10.52 -14.00 10.11
C GLY A 318 -10.96 -13.58 8.70
N ARG A 319 -10.55 -14.26 7.62
CA ARG A 319 -10.75 -13.81 6.22
C ARG A 319 -12.20 -13.47 5.90
N TYR A 320 -13.13 -14.33 6.32
CA TYR A 320 -14.55 -14.13 6.09
C TYR A 320 -15.11 -12.91 6.84
N SER A 321 -14.74 -12.75 8.12
CA SER A 321 -15.11 -11.59 8.92
C SER A 321 -14.58 -10.30 8.30
N ASN A 322 -13.31 -10.29 7.89
CA ASN A 322 -12.66 -9.15 7.25
C ASN A 322 -13.34 -8.77 5.94
N LEU A 323 -13.68 -9.75 5.09
CA LEU A 323 -14.39 -9.51 3.83
C LEU A 323 -15.78 -8.91 4.09
N ARG A 324 -16.52 -9.45 5.05
CA ARG A 324 -17.85 -8.96 5.42
C ARG A 324 -17.79 -7.53 5.94
N GLU A 325 -16.80 -7.24 6.78
CA GLU A 325 -16.58 -5.91 7.32
C GLU A 325 -16.17 -4.92 6.21
N TRP A 326 -15.26 -5.31 5.30
CA TRP A 326 -14.90 -4.53 4.12
C TRP A 326 -16.12 -4.17 3.25
N ILE A 327 -16.98 -5.14 2.95
CA ILE A 327 -18.21 -4.92 2.17
C ILE A 327 -19.15 -3.95 2.88
N LYS A 328 -19.28 -4.06 4.20
CA LYS A 328 -20.09 -3.14 5.02
C LYS A 328 -19.50 -1.73 5.03
N THR A 329 -18.19 -1.61 5.26
CA THR A 329 -17.45 -0.34 5.36
C THR A 329 -17.44 0.41 4.04
N SER A 330 -17.25 -0.31 2.93
CA SER A 330 -17.32 0.23 1.56
C SER A 330 -18.74 0.63 1.12
N ARG A 331 -19.76 0.31 1.91
CA ARG A 331 -21.19 0.50 1.56
C ARG A 331 -21.51 -0.07 0.18
N ALA A 332 -20.91 -1.22 -0.15
CA ALA A 332 -21.07 -1.83 -1.46
C ALA A 332 -22.55 -2.06 -1.78
N SER A 333 -22.94 -1.73 -3.02
CA SER A 333 -24.28 -2.08 -3.50
C SER A 333 -24.50 -3.60 -3.44
N LYS A 334 -25.76 -4.06 -3.44
CA LYS A 334 -26.05 -5.50 -3.52
C LYS A 334 -25.32 -6.16 -4.69
N LYS A 335 -25.32 -5.53 -5.88
CA LYS A 335 -24.63 -6.06 -7.06
C LYS A 335 -23.11 -6.16 -6.85
N ALA A 336 -22.49 -5.13 -6.27
CA ALA A 336 -21.06 -5.13 -5.99
C ALA A 336 -20.67 -6.16 -4.91
N THR A 337 -21.53 -6.32 -3.91
CA THR A 337 -21.41 -7.35 -2.87
C THR A 337 -21.41 -8.75 -3.48
N GLU A 338 -22.42 -9.09 -4.30
CA GLU A 338 -22.51 -10.39 -4.99
C GLU A 338 -21.29 -10.62 -5.90
N PHE A 339 -20.87 -9.60 -6.64
CA PHE A 339 -19.68 -9.67 -7.48
C PHE A 339 -18.43 -9.97 -6.64
N CYS A 340 -18.20 -9.23 -5.56
CA CYS A 340 -17.05 -9.43 -4.68
C CYS A 340 -17.00 -10.86 -4.13
N TYR A 341 -18.12 -11.36 -3.60
CA TYR A 341 -18.19 -12.73 -3.11
C TYR A 341 -17.98 -13.74 -4.25
N SER A 342 -18.56 -13.53 -5.43
CA SER A 342 -18.32 -14.42 -6.57
C SER A 342 -16.84 -14.50 -6.96
N GLU A 343 -16.12 -13.37 -6.97
CA GLU A 343 -14.69 -13.36 -7.31
C GLU A 343 -13.82 -13.98 -6.20
N ILE A 344 -14.15 -13.78 -4.92
CA ILE A 344 -13.43 -14.45 -3.82
C ILE A 344 -13.66 -15.95 -3.85
N MET A 345 -14.89 -16.41 -4.12
CA MET A 345 -15.18 -17.82 -4.32
C MET A 345 -14.36 -18.38 -5.47
N ARG A 346 -14.30 -17.66 -6.60
CA ARG A 346 -13.47 -18.04 -7.75
C ARG A 346 -12.00 -18.17 -7.39
N LEU A 347 -11.44 -17.19 -6.67
CA LEU A 347 -10.04 -17.24 -6.19
C LEU A 347 -9.79 -18.45 -5.29
N GLU A 348 -10.64 -18.68 -4.29
CA GLU A 348 -10.47 -19.79 -3.33
C GLU A 348 -10.56 -21.16 -4.04
N ILE A 349 -11.52 -21.34 -4.96
CA ILE A 349 -11.61 -22.60 -5.74
C ILE A 349 -10.41 -22.74 -6.67
N PHE A 350 -9.95 -21.65 -7.31
CA PHE A 350 -8.76 -21.64 -8.14
C PHE A 350 -7.53 -22.13 -7.35
N GLU A 351 -7.29 -21.60 -6.16
CA GLU A 351 -6.16 -22.03 -5.32
C GLU A 351 -6.34 -23.47 -4.83
N ARG A 352 -7.57 -23.89 -4.49
CA ARG A 352 -7.86 -25.27 -4.07
C ARG A 352 -7.68 -26.31 -5.19
N LEU A 353 -7.82 -25.90 -6.45
CA LEU A 353 -7.54 -26.73 -7.61
C LEU A 353 -6.05 -26.78 -7.97
N GLY A 354 -5.18 -26.13 -7.18
CA GLY A 354 -3.74 -26.13 -7.42
C GLY A 354 -3.31 -25.32 -8.65
N MET A 355 -4.16 -24.43 -9.15
CA MET A 355 -3.88 -23.67 -10.37
C MET A 355 -2.82 -22.59 -10.16
N ALA A 356 -2.02 -22.29 -11.18
CA ALA A 356 -0.88 -21.40 -11.07
C ALA A 356 -1.22 -19.92 -11.35
N HIS A 357 -0.82 -19.02 -10.46
CA HIS A 357 -1.00 -17.59 -10.65
C HIS A 357 -0.04 -16.99 -11.70
N THR A 358 -0.48 -16.96 -12.96
CA THR A 358 0.21 -16.27 -14.07
C THR A 358 0.25 -14.74 -13.92
N CYS A 359 -0.35 -14.16 -12.88
CA CYS A 359 -0.37 -12.71 -12.65
C CYS A 359 0.59 -12.22 -11.57
N CYS A 360 1.06 -13.12 -10.70
CA CYS A 360 1.87 -12.76 -9.53
C CYS A 360 3.25 -13.43 -9.54
N LYS A 361 3.36 -14.66 -10.05
CA LYS A 361 4.64 -15.37 -10.21
C LYS A 361 5.34 -15.03 -11.54
N ALA A 362 4.57 -14.62 -12.55
CA ALA A 362 5.02 -14.48 -13.93
C ALA A 362 5.55 -13.10 -14.32
N HIS A 363 5.81 -12.19 -13.38
CA HIS A 363 6.44 -10.91 -13.74
C HIS A 363 7.82 -11.11 -14.40
N ASP A 364 8.48 -12.23 -14.09
CA ASP A 364 9.75 -12.64 -14.70
C ASP A 364 9.57 -13.71 -15.81
N ALA A 365 8.38 -14.30 -15.94
CA ALA A 365 8.09 -15.34 -16.91
C ALA A 365 7.65 -14.72 -18.25
N ASP A 366 8.22 -15.22 -19.34
CA ASP A 366 7.85 -14.76 -20.68
C ASP A 366 6.44 -15.25 -21.09
N GLU A 367 5.96 -14.78 -22.24
CA GLU A 367 4.63 -15.17 -22.75
C GLU A 367 4.52 -16.67 -23.04
N SER A 368 5.64 -17.35 -23.30
CA SER A 368 5.68 -18.80 -23.58
C SER A 368 5.47 -19.60 -22.31
N GLU A 369 6.20 -19.29 -21.25
CA GLU A 369 6.03 -19.92 -19.92
C GLU A 369 4.63 -19.65 -19.36
N GLN A 370 4.12 -18.42 -19.54
CA GLN A 370 2.72 -18.11 -19.18
C GLN A 370 1.70 -18.93 -19.97
N GLN A 371 2.01 -19.26 -21.23
CA GLN A 371 1.14 -20.08 -22.07
C GLN A 371 1.19 -21.55 -21.64
N GLU A 372 2.35 -22.07 -21.29
CA GLU A 372 2.54 -23.43 -20.77
C GLU A 372 1.72 -23.64 -19.49
N PHE A 373 1.83 -22.74 -18.50
CA PHE A 373 1.00 -22.80 -17.29
C PHE A 373 -0.51 -22.83 -17.60
N ARG A 374 -0.96 -22.04 -18.59
CA ARG A 374 -2.38 -22.03 -19.00
C ARG A 374 -2.82 -23.34 -19.65
N GLU A 375 -1.91 -24.05 -20.31
CA GLU A 375 -2.18 -25.33 -20.95
C GLU A 375 -2.23 -26.47 -19.94
N GLU A 376 -1.31 -26.48 -18.98
CA GLU A 376 -1.33 -27.39 -17.82
C GLU A 376 -2.62 -27.23 -17.01
N ASP A 377 -3.03 -25.99 -16.75
CA ASP A 377 -4.24 -25.66 -15.99
C ASP A 377 -5.55 -25.89 -16.76
N ARG A 378 -5.54 -26.35 -18.02
CA ARG A 378 -6.75 -26.43 -18.86
C ARG A 378 -7.81 -27.37 -18.27
N ALA A 379 -7.40 -28.47 -17.61
CA ALA A 379 -8.33 -29.38 -16.96
C ALA A 379 -9.00 -28.72 -15.74
N SER A 380 -8.19 -28.17 -14.83
CA SER A 380 -8.63 -27.44 -13.64
C SER A 380 -9.47 -26.20 -13.99
N GLN A 381 -9.16 -25.54 -15.10
CA GLN A 381 -9.95 -24.41 -15.61
C GLN A 381 -11.40 -24.81 -15.91
N ARG A 382 -11.64 -26.00 -16.49
CA ARG A 382 -13.00 -26.49 -16.76
C ARG A 382 -13.76 -26.72 -15.46
N GLN A 383 -13.11 -27.33 -14.47
CA GLN A 383 -13.69 -27.53 -13.14
C GLN A 383 -14.01 -26.20 -12.44
N LEU A 384 -13.08 -25.24 -12.49
CA LEU A 384 -13.29 -23.89 -11.95
C LEU A 384 -14.51 -23.20 -12.61
N GLN A 385 -14.62 -23.27 -13.93
CA GLN A 385 -15.76 -22.71 -14.66
C GLN A 385 -17.06 -23.40 -14.27
N PHE A 386 -17.03 -24.72 -14.03
CA PHE A 386 -18.18 -25.48 -13.56
C PHE A 386 -18.63 -25.02 -12.17
N PHE A 387 -17.71 -24.92 -11.20
CA PHE A 387 -17.99 -24.35 -9.87
C PHE A 387 -18.57 -22.92 -9.96
N CYS A 388 -17.99 -22.06 -10.79
CA CYS A 388 -18.47 -20.69 -10.98
C CYS A 388 -19.91 -20.65 -11.53
N LYS A 389 -20.20 -21.46 -12.57
CA LYS A 389 -21.53 -21.55 -13.18
C LYS A 389 -22.56 -22.06 -12.17
N VAL A 390 -22.20 -23.10 -11.43
CA VAL A 390 -22.99 -23.66 -10.34
C VAL A 390 -23.31 -22.59 -9.29
N TYR A 391 -22.28 -21.91 -8.79
CA TYR A 391 -22.41 -20.90 -7.74
C TYR A 391 -23.37 -19.80 -8.19
N GLN A 392 -23.18 -19.27 -9.40
CA GLN A 392 -24.05 -18.25 -9.98
C GLN A 392 -25.50 -18.72 -10.10
N ASN A 393 -25.73 -19.93 -10.63
CA ASN A 393 -27.08 -20.51 -10.74
C ASN A 393 -27.77 -20.65 -9.38
N LEU A 394 -27.04 -21.11 -8.36
CA LEU A 394 -27.56 -21.22 -7.01
C LEU A 394 -27.83 -19.86 -6.40
N ARG A 395 -26.93 -18.89 -6.53
CA ARG A 395 -27.13 -17.51 -6.06
C ARG A 395 -28.37 -16.88 -6.69
N ILE A 396 -28.62 -17.09 -7.99
CA ILE A 396 -29.83 -16.60 -8.67
C ILE A 396 -31.08 -17.27 -8.08
N ARG A 397 -31.09 -18.60 -7.96
CA ARG A 397 -32.21 -19.37 -7.39
C ARG A 397 -32.48 -19.06 -5.92
N LEU A 398 -31.45 -18.60 -5.20
CA LEU A 398 -31.42 -18.34 -3.76
C LEU A 398 -31.15 -16.85 -3.45
N SER A 399 -31.63 -15.96 -4.31
CA SER A 399 -31.37 -14.52 -4.23
C SER A 399 -32.00 -13.79 -3.03
N ASP A 400 -32.99 -14.42 -2.38
CA ASP A 400 -33.62 -14.02 -1.12
C ASP A 400 -32.92 -14.60 0.12
N TRP A 401 -32.00 -15.54 -0.05
CA TRP A 401 -31.22 -16.12 1.04
C TRP A 401 -30.12 -15.14 1.44
N PRO A 402 -30.03 -14.74 2.73
CA PRO A 402 -28.91 -13.97 3.25
C PRO A 402 -27.56 -14.54 2.80
N ILE A 403 -26.72 -13.68 2.22
CA ILE A 403 -25.43 -14.09 1.62
C ILE A 403 -24.53 -14.77 2.64
N ASP A 404 -24.54 -14.30 3.88
CA ASP A 404 -23.72 -14.88 4.95
C ASP A 404 -24.05 -16.35 5.22
N ARG A 405 -25.35 -16.68 5.19
CA ARG A 405 -25.80 -18.06 5.41
C ARG A 405 -25.57 -18.92 4.18
N PHE A 406 -25.83 -18.37 3.00
CA PHE A 406 -25.52 -19.07 1.76
C PHE A 406 -24.03 -19.43 1.68
N TRP A 407 -23.14 -18.51 2.05
CA TRP A 407 -21.69 -18.74 2.06
C TRP A 407 -21.26 -19.82 3.05
N ALA A 408 -21.82 -19.82 4.26
CA ALA A 408 -21.53 -20.86 5.24
C ALA A 408 -21.92 -22.26 4.73
N ASP A 409 -23.14 -22.39 4.19
CA ASP A 409 -23.63 -23.66 3.66
C ASP A 409 -22.88 -24.06 2.36
N TRP A 410 -22.50 -23.09 1.52
CA TRP A 410 -21.71 -23.28 0.31
C TRP A 410 -20.33 -23.86 0.64
N TRP A 411 -19.58 -23.23 1.55
CA TRP A 411 -18.25 -23.70 1.91
C TRP A 411 -18.29 -25.06 2.59
N GLN A 412 -19.31 -25.34 3.41
CA GLN A 412 -19.50 -26.68 3.95
C GLN A 412 -19.68 -27.74 2.86
N ALA A 413 -20.39 -27.42 1.77
CA ALA A 413 -20.56 -28.34 0.65
C ALA A 413 -19.27 -28.48 -0.17
N VAL A 414 -18.55 -27.38 -0.41
CA VAL A 414 -17.27 -27.39 -1.14
C VAL A 414 -16.19 -28.12 -0.36
N ASP A 415 -16.09 -27.94 0.96
CA ASP A 415 -15.06 -28.57 1.80
C ASP A 415 -15.14 -30.11 1.78
N LEU A 416 -16.30 -30.68 1.41
CA LEU A 416 -16.48 -32.13 1.20
C LEU A 416 -15.95 -32.63 -0.14
N ILE A 417 -15.71 -31.73 -1.10
CA ILE A 417 -15.28 -32.05 -2.48
C ILE A 417 -13.82 -31.61 -2.68
N LEU A 418 -13.54 -30.37 -2.29
CA LEU A 418 -12.26 -29.68 -2.36
C LEU A 418 -11.92 -29.22 -0.95
N PRO A 419 -11.15 -30.01 -0.19
CA PRO A 419 -10.76 -29.64 1.15
C PRO A 419 -10.10 -28.26 1.21
N PRO A 420 -10.27 -27.52 2.32
CA PRO A 420 -9.63 -26.22 2.48
C PRO A 420 -8.11 -26.38 2.47
N LEU A 421 -7.44 -25.40 1.87
CA LEU A 421 -5.99 -25.31 1.94
C LEU A 421 -5.54 -25.21 3.39
N SER A 422 -4.49 -25.95 3.74
CA SER A 422 -3.77 -25.71 4.99
C SER A 422 -3.24 -24.27 5.01
N PRO A 423 -3.02 -23.69 6.20
CA PRO A 423 -2.43 -22.36 6.30
C PRO A 423 -1.10 -22.25 5.54
N TRP A 424 -0.31 -23.33 5.47
CA TRP A 424 0.96 -23.31 4.76
C TRP A 424 0.79 -23.34 3.24
N GLU A 425 -0.06 -24.21 2.69
CA GLU A 425 -0.35 -24.24 1.24
C GLU A 425 -0.90 -22.89 0.75
N SER A 426 -1.77 -22.28 1.55
CA SER A 426 -2.33 -20.96 1.27
C SER A 426 -1.32 -19.81 1.28
N CYS A 427 -0.11 -20.05 1.77
CA CYS A 427 0.97 -19.07 1.85
C CYS A 427 2.14 -19.35 0.90
N ASN A 428 2.38 -20.63 0.59
CA ASN A 428 3.56 -21.08 -0.16
C ASN A 428 3.55 -20.63 -1.62
N ASP A 429 2.37 -20.20 -2.09
CA ASP A 429 2.08 -19.90 -3.47
C ASP A 429 2.69 -18.58 -4.00
N PHE A 430 3.65 -17.97 -3.27
CA PHE A 430 4.35 -16.77 -3.70
C PHE A 430 5.88 -16.93 -3.82
N TYR A 431 6.47 -18.02 -3.29
CA TYR A 431 7.93 -18.15 -3.16
C TYR A 431 8.46 -19.38 -3.88
N GLY A 432 8.39 -19.38 -5.22
CA GLY A 432 9.17 -20.32 -6.02
C GLY A 432 10.70 -20.12 -5.92
N ARG A 433 11.22 -19.36 -4.94
CA ARG A 433 12.62 -18.91 -4.89
C ARG A 433 13.50 -19.54 -3.82
N TYR A 434 12.97 -20.25 -2.80
CA TYR A 434 13.86 -20.77 -1.74
C TYR A 434 13.63 -22.20 -1.25
N ASP A 435 12.47 -22.81 -1.50
CA ASP A 435 12.36 -24.27 -1.42
C ASP A 435 11.35 -24.71 -2.48
N PRO A 436 11.70 -25.67 -3.37
CA PRO A 436 10.67 -26.30 -4.19
C PRO A 436 9.60 -26.81 -3.22
N VAL A 437 8.33 -26.49 -3.50
CA VAL A 437 7.23 -27.24 -2.90
C VAL A 437 7.62 -28.70 -3.12
N PRO A 438 7.86 -29.50 -2.07
CA PRO A 438 8.35 -30.85 -2.28
C PRO A 438 7.35 -31.52 -3.22
N VAL A 439 7.78 -32.12 -4.33
CA VAL A 439 6.89 -32.84 -5.28
C VAL A 439 5.99 -33.86 -4.53
N ALA A 440 6.41 -34.27 -3.33
CA ALA A 440 5.58 -34.98 -2.37
C ALA A 440 4.24 -34.28 -2.08
N LEU A 441 4.20 -32.95 -1.91
CA LEU A 441 2.98 -32.23 -1.52
C LEU A 441 1.87 -32.21 -2.56
N GLU A 442 2.23 -32.13 -3.85
CA GLU A 442 1.23 -32.16 -4.93
C GLU A 442 0.59 -33.54 -5.04
N ARG A 443 1.41 -34.60 -4.96
CA ARG A 443 0.93 -35.98 -4.89
C ARG A 443 0.10 -36.22 -3.64
N ASP A 444 0.56 -35.70 -2.50
CA ASP A 444 -0.18 -35.77 -1.25
C ASP A 444 -1.54 -35.08 -1.38
N ARG A 445 -1.69 -34.04 -2.22
CA ARG A 445 -2.95 -33.33 -2.41
C ARG A 445 -3.95 -34.13 -3.26
N GLU A 446 -3.53 -34.66 -4.40
CA GLU A 446 -4.40 -35.51 -5.23
C GLU A 446 -4.82 -36.75 -4.46
N ASP A 447 -3.88 -37.41 -3.77
CA ASP A 447 -4.15 -38.57 -2.91
C ASP A 447 -5.08 -38.19 -1.76
N PHE A 448 -4.88 -37.02 -1.13
CA PHE A 448 -5.75 -36.53 -0.07
C PHE A 448 -7.16 -36.19 -0.58
N MET A 449 -7.29 -35.62 -1.78
CA MET A 449 -8.57 -35.35 -2.41
C MET A 449 -9.30 -36.65 -2.75
N GLU A 450 -8.63 -37.60 -3.39
CA GLU A 450 -9.21 -38.91 -3.71
C GLU A 450 -9.63 -39.66 -2.43
N LYS A 451 -8.79 -39.64 -1.41
CA LYS A 451 -9.10 -40.19 -0.09
C LYS A 451 -10.30 -39.49 0.55
N SER A 452 -10.34 -38.16 0.54
CA SER A 452 -11.46 -37.37 1.09
C SER A 452 -12.77 -37.69 0.38
N LEU A 453 -12.75 -37.80 -0.94
CA LEU A 453 -13.90 -38.20 -1.74
C LEU A 453 -14.34 -39.64 -1.44
N SER A 454 -13.38 -40.56 -1.33
CA SER A 454 -13.63 -41.96 -0.97
C SER A 454 -14.26 -42.10 0.43
N GLU A 455 -13.70 -41.42 1.44
CA GLU A 455 -14.23 -41.38 2.81
C GLU A 455 -15.63 -40.74 2.89
N ALA A 456 -15.91 -39.78 2.01
CA ALA A 456 -17.23 -39.17 1.88
C ALA A 456 -18.24 -40.02 1.07
N GLY A 457 -17.83 -41.19 0.56
CA GLY A 457 -18.67 -42.14 -0.18
C GLY A 457 -18.75 -41.88 -1.70
N PHE A 458 -17.85 -41.08 -2.25
CA PHE A 458 -17.77 -40.70 -3.67
C PHE A 458 -16.62 -41.40 -4.42
N GLY A 459 -16.03 -42.44 -3.86
CA GLY A 459 -14.97 -43.21 -4.53
C GLY A 459 -15.45 -43.71 -5.90
N GLY A 460 -14.71 -43.37 -6.97
CA GLY A 460 -15.01 -43.74 -8.35
C GLY A 460 -16.14 -42.96 -9.03
N TRP A 461 -16.70 -41.93 -8.38
CA TRP A 461 -17.66 -41.03 -9.02
C TRP A 461 -16.94 -40.04 -9.95
N ASP A 462 -17.61 -39.64 -11.03
CA ASP A 462 -17.14 -38.50 -11.82
C ASP A 462 -17.20 -37.22 -10.97
N PHE A 463 -16.16 -36.39 -11.07
CA PHE A 463 -16.03 -35.20 -10.23
C PHE A 463 -17.19 -34.22 -10.41
N ASP A 464 -17.73 -34.07 -11.63
CA ASP A 464 -18.88 -33.21 -11.90
C ASP A 464 -20.14 -33.76 -11.21
N ASP A 465 -20.30 -35.08 -11.13
CA ASP A 465 -21.42 -35.73 -10.44
C ASP A 465 -21.36 -35.53 -8.93
N VAL A 466 -20.16 -35.60 -8.33
CA VAL A 466 -19.96 -35.30 -6.90
C VAL A 466 -20.38 -33.87 -6.59
N ILE A 467 -19.93 -32.92 -7.43
CA ILE A 467 -20.33 -31.53 -7.34
C ILE A 467 -21.86 -31.42 -7.40
N LEU A 468 -22.51 -31.94 -8.47
CA LEU A 468 -23.96 -31.91 -8.61
C LEU A 468 -24.70 -32.53 -7.41
N HIS A 469 -24.19 -33.63 -6.85
CA HIS A 469 -24.75 -34.26 -5.67
C HIS A 469 -24.77 -33.32 -4.45
N GLN A 470 -23.62 -32.74 -4.08
CA GLN A 470 -23.54 -31.84 -2.92
C GLN A 470 -24.38 -30.58 -3.11
N LEU A 471 -24.47 -30.08 -4.34
CA LEU A 471 -25.30 -28.91 -4.66
C LEU A 471 -26.79 -29.21 -4.54
N ASN A 472 -27.23 -30.41 -4.92
CA ASN A 472 -28.60 -30.84 -4.69
C ASN A 472 -28.91 -30.88 -3.19
N ARG A 473 -27.96 -31.29 -2.34
CA ARG A 473 -28.11 -31.23 -0.88
C ARG A 473 -28.23 -29.78 -0.39
N LEU A 474 -27.41 -28.86 -0.90
CA LEU A 474 -27.51 -27.42 -0.59
C LEU A 474 -28.91 -26.87 -0.95
N LEU A 475 -29.42 -27.22 -2.14
CA LEU A 475 -30.77 -26.83 -2.59
C LEU A 475 -31.87 -27.40 -1.69
N GLN A 476 -31.74 -28.64 -1.24
CA GLN A 476 -32.67 -29.25 -0.29
C GLN A 476 -32.64 -28.52 1.07
N SER A 477 -31.45 -28.21 1.59
CA SER A 477 -31.28 -27.41 2.81
C SER A 477 -31.92 -26.03 2.69
N ALA A 478 -31.76 -25.38 1.53
CA ALA A 478 -32.39 -24.11 1.20
C ALA A 478 -33.92 -24.19 1.25
N ARG A 479 -34.48 -25.21 0.59
CA ARG A 479 -35.93 -25.45 0.53
C ARG A 479 -36.50 -25.72 1.92
N ALA A 480 -35.82 -26.54 2.72
CA ALA A 480 -36.20 -26.83 4.09
C ALA A 480 -36.20 -25.55 4.94
N TRP A 481 -35.18 -24.71 4.81
CA TRP A 481 -35.13 -23.42 5.50
C TRP A 481 -36.26 -22.48 5.09
N ARG A 482 -36.52 -22.32 3.78
CA ARG A 482 -37.65 -21.52 3.28
C ARG A 482 -39.00 -22.05 3.79
N GLY A 483 -39.15 -23.38 3.89
CA GLY A 483 -40.31 -24.02 4.49
C GLY A 483 -40.50 -23.60 5.96
N ARG A 484 -39.44 -23.71 6.78
CA ARG A 484 -39.47 -23.29 8.19
C ARG A 484 -39.76 -21.80 8.35
N ARG A 485 -39.16 -20.93 7.54
CA ARG A 485 -39.39 -19.48 7.59
C ARG A 485 -40.84 -19.13 7.25
N ARG A 486 -41.41 -19.74 6.21
CA ARG A 486 -42.83 -19.56 5.84
C ARG A 486 -43.76 -20.03 6.94
N CYS A 487 -43.51 -21.21 7.52
CA CYS A 487 -44.27 -21.71 8.66
C CYS A 487 -44.23 -20.73 9.84
N TRP A 488 -43.04 -20.24 10.20
CA TRP A 488 -42.89 -19.26 11.28
C TRP A 488 -43.60 -17.93 11.00
N GLN A 489 -43.54 -17.43 9.77
CA GLN A 489 -44.28 -16.23 9.36
C GLN A 489 -45.79 -16.43 9.44
N SER A 490 -46.31 -17.58 8.98
CA SER A 490 -47.73 -17.92 9.10
C SER A 490 -48.16 -18.01 10.56
N HIS A 491 -47.38 -18.68 11.42
CA HIS A 491 -47.67 -18.75 12.86
C HIS A 491 -47.64 -17.38 13.53
N ARG A 492 -46.72 -16.48 13.17
CA ARG A 492 -46.66 -15.12 13.73
C ARG A 492 -47.85 -14.25 13.30
N LEU A 493 -48.37 -14.47 12.09
CA LEU A 493 -49.58 -13.79 11.62
C LEU A 493 -50.83 -14.30 12.35
N MET A 494 -50.89 -15.60 12.63
CA MET A 494 -51.99 -16.21 13.40
C MET A 494 -51.89 -15.91 14.90
N ALA A 495 -50.69 -15.72 15.43
CA ALA A 495 -50.43 -15.49 16.84
C ALA A 495 -50.36 -14.01 17.24
N LYS A 496 -50.74 -13.06 16.36
CA LYS A 496 -51.09 -11.71 16.84
C LYS A 496 -52.38 -11.87 17.63
N PRO A 497 -52.37 -11.80 18.98
CA PRO A 497 -53.62 -11.78 19.71
C PRO A 497 -54.31 -10.50 19.26
N THR A 498 -55.56 -10.63 18.82
CA THR A 498 -56.47 -9.48 18.77
C THR A 498 -56.65 -9.05 20.22
N MET A 499 -55.69 -8.32 20.78
CA MET A 499 -55.90 -7.54 21.99
C MET A 499 -56.89 -6.46 21.57
N GLN A 500 -58.18 -6.80 21.68
CA GLN A 500 -59.21 -5.79 21.89
C GLN A 500 -58.78 -5.05 23.15
N LEU A 501 -58.15 -3.89 22.96
CA LEU A 501 -57.98 -2.88 24.00
C LEU A 501 -59.38 -2.36 24.35
N SER A 502 -60.14 -3.17 25.10
CA SER A 502 -61.18 -2.67 25.98
C SER A 502 -60.47 -2.15 27.23
N GLY A 503 -60.81 -0.92 27.60
CA GLY A 503 -59.96 -0.04 28.39
C GLY A 503 -59.48 -0.62 29.71
N CYS A 504 -58.16 -0.57 29.91
CA CYS A 504 -57.60 -0.51 31.25
C CYS A 504 -56.32 0.35 31.19
N ARG A 505 -56.41 1.55 31.78
CA ARG A 505 -55.23 2.36 32.12
C ARG A 505 -54.44 1.59 33.17
N ALA A 506 -53.32 1.01 32.79
CA ALA A 506 -52.31 0.57 33.74
C ALA A 506 -50.91 0.78 33.15
N SER A 507 -50.01 1.15 34.04
CA SER A 507 -48.73 1.82 33.85
C SER A 507 -47.71 1.09 33.00
N ARG A 508 -46.92 1.91 32.28
CA ARG A 508 -45.74 1.57 31.50
C ARG A 508 -44.66 0.91 32.37
N GLU A 509 -44.24 -0.29 32.02
CA GLU A 509 -42.87 -0.78 32.18
C GLU A 509 -42.62 -1.90 31.16
N TRP A 510 -42.11 -1.54 29.97
CA TRP A 510 -41.64 -2.51 29.00
C TRP A 510 -40.14 -2.75 29.23
N LYS A 511 -39.82 -3.85 29.92
CA LYS A 511 -38.45 -4.39 29.95
C LYS A 511 -38.14 -5.02 28.59
N GLN A 512 -37.12 -4.47 27.94
CA GLN A 512 -36.61 -4.87 26.65
C GLN A 512 -35.88 -6.21 26.78
N TYR A 513 -36.53 -7.32 26.44
CA TYR A 513 -35.86 -8.61 26.31
C TYR A 513 -35.10 -8.65 24.98
N SER A 514 -33.78 -8.52 25.07
CA SER A 514 -32.82 -8.73 23.99
C SER A 514 -32.79 -10.21 23.59
N CYS A 515 -33.22 -10.52 22.37
CA CYS A 515 -33.09 -11.86 21.81
C CYS A 515 -31.62 -12.16 21.44
N TYR A 516 -31.01 -13.04 22.23
CA TYR A 516 -29.93 -13.99 21.93
C TYR A 516 -29.07 -13.75 20.68
N ASN A 517 -27.80 -13.44 20.93
CA ASN A 517 -26.68 -13.74 20.04
C ASN A 517 -26.62 -15.25 19.77
N ILE A 518 -26.79 -15.66 18.51
CA ILE A 518 -26.46 -17.02 18.07
C ILE A 518 -24.95 -17.07 17.88
N TYR A 519 -24.25 -17.60 18.89
CA TYR A 519 -22.85 -18.00 18.78
C TYR A 519 -22.80 -19.27 17.91
N ILE A 520 -22.13 -19.21 16.76
CA ILE A 520 -21.81 -20.38 15.95
C ILE A 520 -20.44 -20.88 16.44
N PRO A 521 -20.34 -22.01 17.15
CA PRO A 521 -19.05 -22.57 17.49
C PRO A 521 -18.41 -23.13 16.23
N VAL A 522 -17.26 -22.57 15.84
CA VAL A 522 -16.34 -23.20 14.90
C VAL A 522 -15.79 -24.44 15.60
N ARG A 523 -16.11 -25.64 15.12
CA ARG A 523 -15.52 -26.88 15.63
C ARG A 523 -14.06 -26.92 15.23
N THR A 524 -13.15 -26.82 16.20
CA THR A 524 -11.76 -27.21 16.03
C THR A 524 -11.65 -28.72 16.16
N SER A 525 -11.17 -29.40 15.11
CA SER A 525 -10.75 -30.79 15.15
C SER A 525 -9.43 -30.90 15.92
N SER A 526 -9.50 -31.10 17.23
CA SER A 526 -8.34 -31.50 18.03
C SER A 526 -8.77 -32.53 19.07
N GLU A 527 -9.04 -33.75 18.62
CA GLU A 527 -9.12 -34.94 19.47
C GLU A 527 -8.79 -36.16 18.59
N VAL A 528 -7.49 -36.44 18.43
CA VAL A 528 -6.98 -37.76 18.01
C VAL A 528 -5.80 -38.09 18.92
N SER A 529 -6.16 -38.82 19.99
CA SER A 529 -5.40 -39.89 20.66
C SER A 529 -3.89 -39.77 20.80
N SER A 530 -3.47 -39.41 22.02
CA SER A 530 -2.25 -39.90 22.65
C SER A 530 -2.43 -41.36 23.08
N SER A 531 -1.79 -42.30 22.38
CA SER A 531 -1.50 -43.64 22.90
C SER A 531 -0.16 -44.12 22.35
N VAL A 532 0.91 -43.81 23.07
CA VAL A 532 2.18 -44.55 22.99
C VAL A 532 2.45 -45.05 24.41
N GLY A 533 2.27 -46.35 24.59
CA GLY A 533 2.76 -47.09 25.75
C GLY A 533 4.23 -47.45 25.54
N PHE A 534 4.93 -47.56 26.67
CA PHE A 534 6.33 -47.94 26.90
C PHE A 534 7.05 -48.75 25.83
#